data_AF-A0AAD3HIG2-F1
#
_entry.id   AF-A0AAD3HIG2-F1
#
_cell.length_a   1.000
_cell.length_b   1.000
_cell.length_c   1.000
_cell.angle_alpha   90.00
_cell.angle_beta   90.00
_cell.angle_gamma   90.00
#
_symmetry.space_group_name_H-M   'P 1'
#
loop_
_entity.id
_entity.type
_entity.pdbx_description
1 polymer ?
#
loop_
_entity_poly.entity_id
_entity_poly.type
_entity_poly.pdbx_seq_one_letter_code
_entity_poly.pdbx_strand_id
1 'polypeptide(L)'
;MQRVSSRILHGLAGCRGRGSTFAKWSTLLRQEASVSGVSAPSPTQLGQIVKLEELIKKSGEEVADIWLGYHADPQGGRVGGVLSAEEYGNFTKRAKESPMFVLPLAKPAGYETLLLQCQMPYVLLTGLEEFKRYGESAPPYLTLTHYPELLDSHGVVLVRGDVIHDKGMNLEEARTLMQLVRAFYCGADDYPLVHDFNHKPAAFDFGALLKKLNILA
;
A
#
# COMPACT_ATOMS: atom_id res chain seq x y z
N MET A 1 23.93 11.21 20.17
CA MET A 1 23.92 11.07 21.64
C MET A 1 22.59 11.60 22.15
N GLN A 2 21.57 10.74 22.29
CA GLN A 2 20.54 10.78 23.33
C GLN A 2 19.72 9.48 23.24
N ARG A 3 19.65 8.80 24.37
CA ARG A 3 18.99 7.51 24.59
C ARG A 3 17.51 7.74 24.85
N VAL A 4 16.64 6.94 24.24
CA VAL A 4 15.30 6.62 24.76
C VAL A 4 14.99 5.19 24.29
N SER A 5 14.45 4.24 25.06
CA SER A 5 14.56 3.87 26.47
C SER A 5 13.99 2.45 26.50
N SER A 6 14.73 1.52 27.12
CA SER A 6 14.55 0.07 27.09
C SER A 6 13.33 -0.46 27.89
N ARG A 7 12.12 0.10 27.70
CA ARG A 7 10.96 -0.24 28.54
C ARG A 7 9.83 -1.04 27.87
N ILE A 8 9.95 -1.47 26.61
CA ILE A 8 8.87 -2.18 25.90
C ILE A 8 9.30 -3.59 25.44
N LEU A 9 9.99 -4.33 26.29
CA LEU A 9 10.32 -5.75 26.02
C LEU A 9 9.60 -6.74 26.95
N HIS A 10 8.82 -6.26 27.93
CA HIS A 10 8.18 -7.13 28.93
C HIS A 10 6.66 -7.33 28.79
N GLY A 11 6.02 -6.82 27.73
CA GLY A 11 4.58 -7.03 27.51
C GLY A 11 4.20 -8.23 26.62
N LEU A 12 5.18 -8.93 26.05
CA LEU A 12 5.00 -9.81 24.88
C LEU A 12 4.93 -11.31 25.20
N ALA A 13 4.15 -11.69 26.21
CA ALA A 13 3.86 -13.10 26.47
C ALA A 13 2.36 -13.33 26.63
N GLY A 14 1.70 -13.60 25.50
CA GLY A 14 0.39 -14.24 25.47
C GLY A 14 -0.77 -13.27 25.27
N CYS A 15 -1.34 -13.29 24.07
CA CYS A 15 -2.77 -13.05 23.84
C CYS A 15 -3.13 -13.53 22.42
N ARG A 16 -3.51 -14.80 22.32
CA ARG A 16 -4.38 -15.25 21.22
C ARG A 16 -5.78 -14.72 21.51
N GLY A 17 -6.32 -13.89 20.60
CA GLY A 17 -7.75 -13.61 20.51
C GLY A 17 -8.26 -12.27 21.07
N ARG A 18 -9.18 -11.69 20.29
CA ARG A 18 -10.16 -10.62 20.58
C ARG A 18 -9.68 -9.17 20.64
N GLY A 19 -9.94 -8.45 19.53
CA GLY A 19 -10.53 -7.10 19.42
C GLY A 19 -9.87 -5.88 20.09
N SER A 20 -9.36 -5.98 21.32
CA SER A 20 -8.92 -4.82 22.12
C SER A 20 -7.45 -4.42 21.88
N THR A 21 -6.65 -5.32 21.31
CA THR A 21 -5.25 -5.06 20.96
C THR A 21 -5.14 -4.04 19.83
N PHE A 22 -5.96 -4.15 18.79
CA PHE A 22 -5.84 -3.37 17.56
C PHE A 22 -6.05 -1.86 17.72
N ALA A 23 -7.00 -1.45 18.58
CA ALA A 23 -7.24 -0.03 18.87
C ALA A 23 -6.03 0.64 19.54
N LYS A 24 -5.35 -0.05 20.45
CA LYS A 24 -4.08 0.42 21.05
C LYS A 24 -2.96 0.51 20.01
N TRP A 25 -2.88 -0.45 19.09
CA TRP A 25 -1.86 -0.48 18.03
C TRP A 25 -2.01 0.65 17.02
N SER A 26 -3.23 0.96 16.58
CA SER A 26 -3.46 2.08 15.66
C SER A 26 -3.04 3.45 16.24
N THR A 27 -3.00 3.57 17.57
CA THR A 27 -2.53 4.79 18.26
C THR A 27 -1.00 4.82 18.29
N LEU A 28 -0.35 3.68 18.53
CA LEU A 28 1.11 3.53 18.50
C LEU A 28 1.69 3.73 17.10
N LEU A 29 1.09 3.13 16.06
CA LEU A 29 1.48 3.31 14.66
C LEU A 29 1.43 4.78 14.21
N ARG A 30 0.55 5.59 14.80
CA ARG A 30 0.45 7.04 14.52
C ARG A 30 1.54 7.86 15.20
N GLN A 31 1.99 7.46 16.39
CA GLN A 31 3.06 8.17 17.11
C GLN A 31 4.43 8.00 16.45
N GLU A 32 4.66 6.88 15.75
CA GLU A 32 5.94 6.60 15.07
C GLU A 32 5.96 6.97 13.59
N ALA A 33 4.91 7.55 13.01
CA ALA A 33 4.85 7.86 11.57
C ALA A 33 5.40 9.24 11.19
N SER A 34 6.41 9.76 11.91
CA SER A 34 7.09 11.00 11.53
C SER A 34 8.60 10.80 11.44
N VAL A 35 9.08 10.51 10.23
CA VAL A 35 10.18 11.21 9.51
C VAL A 35 10.73 10.30 8.38
N SER A 36 11.12 10.98 7.31
CA SER A 36 11.78 10.50 6.09
C SER A 36 12.92 9.50 6.29
N GLY A 37 12.95 8.42 5.49
CA GLY A 37 14.10 7.52 5.46
C GLY A 37 14.12 6.36 4.47
N VAL A 38 13.05 6.09 3.72
CA VAL A 38 13.08 5.02 2.71
C VAL A 38 13.56 5.61 1.38
N SER A 39 14.80 5.29 1.00
CA SER A 39 15.30 5.45 -0.37
C SER A 39 14.30 4.78 -1.32
N ALA A 40 13.58 5.55 -2.15
CA ALA A 40 12.58 5.01 -3.06
C ALA A 40 13.22 3.93 -3.96
N PRO A 41 12.80 2.67 -3.89
CA PRO A 41 13.39 1.58 -4.68
C PRO A 41 12.96 1.60 -6.16
N SER A 42 12.04 2.49 -6.53
CA SER A 42 11.45 2.59 -7.87
C SER A 42 11.99 3.80 -8.65
N PRO A 43 12.05 3.74 -10.00
CA PRO A 43 12.31 4.91 -10.83
C PRO A 43 11.35 6.05 -10.46
N THR A 44 11.89 7.25 -10.28
CA THR A 44 11.13 8.38 -9.75
C THR A 44 10.25 9.05 -10.80
N GLN A 45 10.51 8.81 -12.09
CA GLN A 45 9.82 9.44 -13.21
C GLN A 45 9.46 8.42 -14.30
N LEU A 46 8.32 8.63 -14.96
CA LEU A 46 7.82 7.74 -16.01
C LEU A 46 8.79 7.62 -17.20
N GLY A 47 9.46 8.71 -17.56
CA GLY A 47 10.42 8.74 -18.67
C GLY A 47 11.65 7.84 -18.48
N GLN A 48 11.92 7.37 -17.26
CA GLN A 48 12.97 6.39 -16.98
C GLN A 48 12.54 4.95 -17.31
N ILE A 49 11.24 4.73 -17.51
CA ILE A 49 10.63 3.41 -17.75
C ILE A 49 10.19 3.28 -19.20
N VAL A 50 9.63 4.35 -19.77
CA VAL A 50 9.03 4.36 -21.11
C VAL A 50 9.49 5.58 -21.91
N LYS A 51 9.46 5.47 -23.24
CA LYS A 51 9.74 6.58 -24.15
C LYS A 51 8.52 7.51 -24.23
N LEU A 52 8.49 8.56 -23.42
CA LEU A 52 7.35 9.49 -23.33
C LEU A 52 6.96 10.09 -24.68
N GLU A 53 7.94 10.40 -25.52
CA GLU A 53 7.74 10.93 -26.89
C GLU A 53 6.91 10.02 -27.80
N GLU A 54 6.93 8.71 -27.55
CA GLU A 54 6.10 7.74 -28.28
C GLU A 54 4.74 7.53 -27.62
N LEU A 55 4.66 7.64 -26.29
CA LEU A 55 3.40 7.49 -25.55
C LEU A 55 2.46 8.68 -25.78
N ILE A 56 2.99 9.90 -25.82
CA ILE A 56 2.18 11.13 -26.00
C ILE A 56 1.46 11.16 -27.37
N LYS A 57 1.91 10.35 -28.33
CA LYS A 57 1.28 10.24 -29.65
C LYS A 57 0.05 9.30 -29.66
N LYS A 58 -0.25 8.66 -28.53
CA LYS A 58 -1.28 7.62 -28.40
C LYS A 58 -2.47 8.11 -27.59
N SER A 59 -3.59 7.42 -27.69
CA SER A 59 -4.72 7.65 -26.79
C SER A 59 -4.42 7.16 -25.37
N GLY A 60 -5.18 7.66 -24.38
CA GLY A 60 -5.05 7.20 -22.98
C GLY A 60 -5.32 5.70 -22.81
N GLU A 61 -6.23 5.14 -23.61
CA GLU A 61 -6.51 3.70 -23.65
C GLU A 61 -5.31 2.89 -24.16
N GLU A 62 -4.73 3.30 -25.30
CA GLU A 62 -3.53 2.64 -25.84
C GLU A 62 -2.32 2.75 -24.89
N VAL A 63 -2.17 3.90 -24.21
CA VAL A 63 -1.13 4.07 -23.19
C VAL A 63 -1.32 3.08 -22.04
N ALA A 64 -2.57 2.92 -21.56
CA ALA A 64 -2.90 1.96 -20.51
C ALA A 64 -2.59 0.53 -20.94
N ASP A 65 -2.97 0.14 -22.16
CA ASP A 65 -2.70 -1.20 -22.70
C ASP A 65 -1.20 -1.50 -22.82
N ILE A 66 -0.42 -0.54 -23.34
CA ILE A 66 1.04 -0.67 -23.43
C ILE A 66 1.65 -0.83 -22.04
N TRP A 67 1.20 -0.02 -21.07
CA TRP A 67 1.70 -0.07 -19.71
C TRP A 67 1.42 -1.41 -19.04
N LEU A 68 0.19 -1.90 -19.15
CA LEU A 68 -0.23 -3.18 -18.57
C LEU A 68 0.48 -4.35 -19.27
N GLY A 69 0.63 -4.31 -20.59
CA GLY A 69 1.38 -5.30 -21.37
C GLY A 69 2.86 -5.37 -20.98
N TYR A 70 3.51 -4.21 -20.79
CA TYR A 70 4.91 -4.15 -20.33
C TYR A 70 5.09 -4.78 -18.93
N HIS A 71 4.08 -4.67 -18.06
CA HIS A 71 4.10 -5.25 -16.71
C HIS A 71 3.40 -6.61 -16.61
N ALA A 72 3.14 -7.29 -17.73
CA ALA A 72 2.58 -8.64 -17.74
C ALA A 72 3.66 -9.73 -17.55
N ASP A 73 4.94 -9.37 -17.67
CA ASP A 73 6.07 -10.31 -17.54
C ASP A 73 6.12 -10.96 -16.14
N PRO A 74 5.91 -12.29 -16.02
CA PRO A 74 5.91 -13.00 -14.76
C PRO A 74 7.30 -13.09 -14.09
N GLN A 75 8.37 -12.73 -14.80
CA GLN A 75 9.74 -12.71 -14.25
C GLN A 75 10.20 -11.29 -13.88
N GLY A 76 9.38 -10.26 -14.14
CA GLY A 76 9.80 -8.86 -14.09
C GLY A 76 9.96 -8.25 -12.69
N GLY A 77 9.60 -8.97 -11.62
CA GLY A 77 9.66 -8.49 -10.23
C GLY A 77 8.72 -7.30 -9.94
N ARG A 78 7.80 -7.01 -10.86
CA ARG A 78 6.96 -5.81 -10.85
C ARG A 78 5.58 -6.06 -11.44
N VAL A 79 4.64 -5.22 -11.06
CA VAL A 79 3.24 -5.26 -11.50
C VAL A 79 2.81 -3.86 -11.96
N GLY A 80 1.84 -3.80 -12.85
CA GLY A 80 1.33 -2.55 -13.42
C GLY A 80 -0.15 -2.37 -13.13
N GLY A 81 -0.55 -1.13 -12.89
CA GLY A 81 -1.92 -0.68 -12.78
C GLY A 81 -2.11 0.69 -13.44
N VAL A 82 -3.36 1.08 -13.63
CA VAL A 82 -3.76 2.36 -14.20
C VAL A 82 -4.93 2.91 -13.39
N LEU A 83 -4.93 4.22 -13.16
CA LEU A 83 -6.04 4.95 -12.55
C LEU A 83 -6.55 6.00 -13.54
N SER A 84 -7.86 6.21 -13.58
CA SER A 84 -8.43 7.38 -14.25
C SER A 84 -8.12 8.67 -13.49
N ALA A 85 -8.34 9.82 -14.13
CA ALA A 85 -8.24 11.12 -13.48
C ALA A 85 -9.15 11.25 -12.24
N GLU A 86 -10.37 10.73 -12.31
CA GLU A 86 -11.30 10.73 -11.19
C GLU A 86 -10.80 9.85 -10.03
N GLU A 87 -10.35 8.64 -10.34
CA GLU A 87 -9.83 7.71 -9.34
C GLU A 87 -8.61 8.29 -8.63
N TYR A 88 -7.67 8.87 -9.38
CA TYR A 88 -6.49 9.47 -8.79
C TYR A 88 -6.80 10.73 -7.97
N GLY A 89 -7.79 11.52 -8.40
CA GLY A 89 -8.30 12.65 -7.61
C GLY A 89 -8.86 12.19 -6.26
N ASN A 90 -9.67 11.13 -6.26
CA ASN A 90 -10.17 10.52 -5.02
C ASN A 90 -9.04 9.94 -4.17
N PHE A 91 -8.13 9.20 -4.80
CA PHE A 91 -7.00 8.56 -4.15
C PHE A 91 -6.14 9.58 -3.40
N THR A 92 -5.67 10.63 -4.08
CA THR A 92 -4.78 11.65 -3.50
C THR A 92 -5.42 12.40 -2.33
N LYS A 93 -6.69 12.78 -2.45
CA LYS A 93 -7.45 13.42 -1.37
C LYS A 93 -7.50 12.52 -0.13
N ARG A 94 -7.87 11.26 -0.33
CA ARG A 94 -8.08 10.27 0.74
C ARG A 94 -6.78 9.77 1.34
N ALA A 95 -5.73 9.63 0.54
CA ALA A 95 -4.37 9.33 0.99
C ALA A 95 -3.81 10.44 1.89
N LYS A 96 -4.13 11.70 1.60
CA LYS A 96 -3.77 12.83 2.45
C LYS A 96 -4.56 12.86 3.77
N GLU A 97 -5.86 12.58 3.71
CA GLU A 97 -6.74 12.59 4.88
C GLU A 97 -6.50 11.37 5.80
N SER A 98 -6.27 10.21 5.19
CA SER A 98 -6.20 8.90 5.86
C SER A 98 -4.96 8.12 5.38
N PRO A 99 -3.74 8.51 5.81
CA PRO A 99 -2.48 8.04 5.21
C PRO A 99 -2.07 6.62 5.59
N MET A 100 -2.78 5.96 6.51
CA MET A 100 -2.38 4.65 7.03
C MET A 100 -3.52 3.64 6.88
N PHE A 101 -3.23 2.39 6.59
CA PHE A 101 -4.24 1.33 6.70
C PHE A 101 -3.59 -0.01 7.01
N VAL A 102 -4.40 -1.05 7.20
CA VAL A 102 -3.91 -2.42 7.23
C VAL A 102 -4.63 -3.24 6.18
N LEU A 103 -3.90 -4.10 5.50
CA LEU A 103 -4.46 -5.02 4.51
C LEU A 103 -4.07 -6.45 4.88
N PRO A 104 -5.05 -7.35 5.11
CA PRO A 104 -4.76 -8.76 5.19
C PRO A 104 -4.52 -9.32 3.79
N LEU A 105 -3.37 -9.96 3.62
CA LEU A 105 -2.99 -10.71 2.42
C LEU A 105 -3.17 -12.20 2.70
N ALA A 106 -4.02 -12.88 1.92
CA ALA A 106 -4.21 -14.31 2.05
C ALA A 106 -2.89 -15.08 1.77
N LYS A 107 -2.62 -16.11 2.58
CA LYS A 107 -1.47 -17.00 2.47
C LYS A 107 -1.93 -18.46 2.61
N PRO A 108 -1.18 -19.46 2.13
CA PRO A 108 -1.56 -20.86 2.28
C PRO A 108 -1.86 -21.29 3.74
N ALA A 109 -1.18 -20.69 4.72
CA ALA A 109 -1.34 -20.99 6.14
C ALA A 109 -2.20 -19.97 6.92
N GLY A 110 -2.99 -19.14 6.23
CA GLY A 110 -3.85 -18.12 6.84
C GLY A 110 -3.74 -16.77 6.13
N TYR A 111 -3.28 -15.75 6.83
CA TYR A 111 -3.04 -14.44 6.23
C TYR A 111 -1.85 -13.75 6.89
N GLU A 112 -1.23 -12.88 6.12
CA GLU A 112 -0.23 -11.93 6.59
C GLU A 112 -0.86 -10.53 6.61
N THR A 113 -0.64 -9.76 7.68
CA THR A 113 -1.16 -8.38 7.73
C THR A 113 -0.06 -7.44 7.28
N LEU A 114 -0.35 -6.60 6.30
CA LEU A 114 0.54 -5.55 5.84
C LEU A 114 0.07 -4.19 6.36
N LEU A 115 1.01 -3.40 6.85
CA LEU A 115 0.83 -1.98 7.11
C LEU A 115 0.96 -1.22 5.78
N LEU A 116 -0.09 -0.51 5.41
CA LEU A 116 -0.11 0.40 4.26
C LEU A 116 0.19 1.82 4.74
N GLN A 117 1.14 2.49 4.09
CA GLN A 117 1.47 3.88 4.35
C GLN A 117 1.49 4.68 3.03
N CYS A 118 0.61 5.67 2.90
CA CYS A 118 0.62 6.61 1.79
C CYS A 118 1.67 7.71 2.05
N GLN A 119 2.71 7.73 1.22
CA GLN A 119 3.77 8.73 1.20
C GLN A 119 3.91 9.26 -0.24
N MET A 120 2.91 10.02 -0.69
CA MET A 120 2.77 10.38 -2.11
C MET A 120 4.07 10.91 -2.73
N PRO A 121 4.45 10.45 -3.95
CA PRO A 121 3.67 9.60 -4.86
C PRO A 121 3.72 8.09 -4.56
N TYR A 122 4.32 7.70 -3.45
CA TYR A 122 4.54 6.30 -3.07
C TYR A 122 3.48 5.77 -2.11
N VAL A 123 3.22 4.47 -2.18
CA VAL A 123 2.51 3.71 -1.15
C VAL A 123 3.40 2.55 -0.73
N LEU A 124 3.72 2.48 0.55
CA LEU A 124 4.56 1.43 1.11
C LEU A 124 3.67 0.38 1.76
N LEU A 125 3.91 -0.89 1.44
CA LEU A 125 3.27 -2.03 2.09
C LEU A 125 4.33 -2.86 2.80
N THR A 126 4.32 -2.81 4.12
CA THR A 126 5.32 -3.45 4.98
C THR A 126 4.67 -4.52 5.85
N GLY A 127 5.30 -5.67 6.01
CA GLY A 127 4.85 -6.70 6.94
C GLY A 127 4.64 -6.14 8.34
N LEU A 128 3.46 -6.34 8.94
CA LEU A 128 3.14 -5.75 10.23
C LEU A 128 4.02 -6.32 11.35
N GLU A 129 4.41 -7.59 11.26
CA GLU A 129 5.32 -8.21 12.24
C GLU A 129 6.76 -7.70 12.08
N GLU A 130 7.22 -7.48 10.85
CA GLU A 130 8.52 -6.87 10.54
C GLU A 130 8.55 -5.42 11.03
N PHE A 131 7.48 -4.66 10.79
CA PHE A 131 7.34 -3.29 11.27
C PHE A 131 7.36 -3.24 12.80
N LYS A 132 6.68 -4.16 13.51
CA LYS A 132 6.77 -4.24 14.97
C LYS A 132 8.18 -4.54 15.47
N ARG A 133 8.97 -5.28 14.69
CA ARG A 133 10.32 -5.70 15.06
C ARG A 133 11.39 -4.63 14.79
N TYR A 134 11.27 -3.94 13.67
CA TYR A 134 12.31 -3.04 13.15
C TYR A 134 11.86 -1.58 13.03
N GLY A 135 10.59 -1.27 13.33
CA GLY A 135 10.01 0.06 13.21
C GLY A 135 10.12 0.60 11.78
N GLU A 136 10.46 1.87 11.66
CA GLU A 136 10.69 2.58 10.39
C GLU A 136 11.80 1.96 9.52
N SER A 137 12.70 1.17 10.09
CA SER A 137 13.76 0.48 9.34
C SER A 137 13.30 -0.83 8.69
N ALA A 138 12.03 -1.23 8.89
CA ALA A 138 11.47 -2.41 8.25
C ALA A 138 11.36 -2.18 6.73
N PRO A 139 11.97 -3.04 5.90
CA PRO A 139 11.86 -2.90 4.46
C PRO A 139 10.43 -3.19 4.01
N PRO A 140 9.82 -2.36 3.15
CA PRO A 140 8.53 -2.68 2.56
C PRO A 140 8.65 -3.94 1.69
N TYR A 141 7.58 -4.71 1.59
CA TYR A 141 7.50 -5.84 0.67
C TYR A 141 7.15 -5.37 -0.73
N LEU A 142 6.28 -4.35 -0.83
CA LEU A 142 5.80 -3.76 -2.07
C LEU A 142 5.82 -2.24 -1.95
N THR A 143 6.33 -1.58 -2.98
CA THR A 143 6.20 -0.14 -3.16
C THR A 143 5.35 0.13 -4.40
N LEU A 144 4.25 0.87 -4.25
CA LEU A 144 3.48 1.38 -5.39
C LEU A 144 3.91 2.81 -5.68
N THR A 145 4.30 3.09 -6.92
CA THR A 145 4.65 4.43 -7.40
C THR A 145 3.60 4.89 -8.40
N HIS A 146 3.06 6.09 -8.19
CA HIS A 146 2.09 6.73 -9.09
C HIS A 146 2.80 7.75 -9.99
N TYR A 147 2.54 7.66 -11.29
CA TYR A 147 3.11 8.51 -12.35
C TYR A 147 2.01 9.36 -12.99
N PRO A 148 1.77 10.60 -12.49
CA PRO A 148 0.70 11.47 -12.96
C PRO A 148 1.04 12.24 -14.24
N GLU A 149 2.20 12.02 -14.87
CA GLU A 149 2.70 12.81 -16.01
C GLU A 149 1.74 12.84 -17.21
N LEU A 150 0.87 11.85 -17.38
CA LEU A 150 -0.12 11.76 -18.46
C LEU A 150 -1.55 12.08 -18.01
N LEU A 151 -1.73 12.56 -16.78
CA LEU A 151 -3.05 12.86 -16.20
C LEU A 151 -3.80 13.92 -17.01
N ASP A 152 -3.18 15.09 -17.19
CA ASP A 152 -3.85 16.25 -17.82
C ASP A 152 -4.07 16.05 -19.33
N SER A 153 -3.16 15.32 -19.99
CA SER A 153 -3.16 15.14 -21.44
C SER A 153 -3.93 13.91 -21.91
N HIS A 154 -3.93 12.83 -21.13
CA HIS A 154 -4.49 11.53 -21.52
C HIS A 154 -5.52 11.00 -20.52
N GLY A 155 -5.76 11.69 -19.41
CA GLY A 155 -6.76 11.29 -18.41
C GLY A 155 -6.38 10.07 -17.57
N VAL A 156 -5.10 9.65 -17.61
CA VAL A 156 -4.63 8.43 -16.96
C VAL A 156 -3.40 8.67 -16.08
N VAL A 157 -3.34 7.95 -14.97
CA VAL A 157 -2.16 7.84 -14.11
C VAL A 157 -1.67 6.40 -14.15
N LEU A 158 -0.39 6.24 -14.45
CA LEU A 158 0.23 4.92 -14.48
C LEU A 158 0.75 4.57 -13.09
N VAL A 159 0.56 3.32 -12.67
CA VAL A 159 0.99 2.84 -11.36
C VAL A 159 1.89 1.63 -11.54
N ARG A 160 3.07 1.66 -10.91
CA ARG A 160 4.00 0.53 -10.86
C ARG A 160 4.11 0.02 -9.44
N GLY A 161 4.00 -1.29 -9.26
CA GLY A 161 4.34 -1.97 -8.02
C GLY A 161 5.65 -2.71 -8.16
N ASP A 162 6.66 -2.37 -7.37
CA ASP A 162 7.94 -3.09 -7.31
C ASP A 162 7.97 -3.99 -6.07
N VAL A 163 8.20 -5.29 -6.27
CA VAL A 163 8.38 -6.26 -5.19
C VAL A 163 9.81 -6.18 -4.69
N ILE A 164 9.99 -5.77 -3.43
CA ILE A 164 11.30 -5.51 -2.83
C ILE A 164 11.81 -6.73 -2.05
N HIS A 165 10.88 -7.51 -1.49
CA HIS A 165 11.21 -8.71 -0.71
C HIS A 165 10.60 -9.95 -1.36
N ASP A 166 11.37 -10.58 -2.25
CA ASP A 166 10.99 -11.77 -3.03
C ASP A 166 10.58 -12.98 -2.18
N LYS A 167 11.07 -13.07 -0.94
CA LYS A 167 10.70 -14.13 0.00
C LYS A 167 9.37 -13.89 0.71
N GLY A 168 8.88 -12.65 0.77
CA GLY A 168 7.64 -12.29 1.47
C GLY A 168 6.44 -12.13 0.55
N MET A 169 6.66 -11.92 -0.75
CA MET A 169 5.61 -11.58 -1.69
C MET A 169 5.87 -12.08 -3.11
N ASN A 170 4.89 -12.74 -3.71
CA ASN A 170 4.91 -13.07 -5.14
C ASN A 170 4.14 -12.02 -5.98
N LEU A 171 4.20 -12.12 -7.31
CA LEU A 171 3.56 -11.13 -8.19
C LEU A 171 2.03 -11.15 -8.14
N GLU A 172 1.40 -12.30 -7.91
CA GLU A 172 -0.06 -12.40 -7.79
C GLU A 172 -0.56 -11.70 -6.51
N GLU A 173 0.16 -11.90 -5.41
CA GLU A 173 -0.05 -11.19 -4.15
C GLU A 173 0.15 -9.69 -4.31
N ALA A 174 1.19 -9.27 -5.05
CA ALA A 174 1.43 -7.86 -5.34
C ALA A 174 0.31 -7.23 -6.19
N ARG A 175 -0.20 -7.95 -7.21
CA ARG A 175 -1.37 -7.49 -7.99
C ARG A 175 -2.61 -7.38 -7.12
N THR A 176 -2.84 -8.37 -6.26
CA THR A 176 -3.96 -8.36 -5.31
C THR A 176 -3.90 -7.14 -4.42
N LEU A 177 -2.75 -6.83 -3.83
CA LEU A 177 -2.58 -5.66 -2.98
C LEU A 177 -2.76 -4.35 -3.73
N MET A 178 -2.24 -4.23 -4.96
CA MET A 178 -2.47 -3.05 -5.80
C MET A 178 -3.97 -2.84 -6.06
N GLN A 179 -4.72 -3.91 -6.35
CA GLN A 179 -6.17 -3.86 -6.53
C GLN A 179 -6.90 -3.47 -5.25
N LEU A 180 -6.48 -4.00 -4.09
CA LEU A 180 -7.05 -3.62 -2.79
C LEU A 180 -6.78 -2.15 -2.48
N VAL A 181 -5.55 -1.66 -2.70
CA VAL A 181 -5.21 -0.24 -2.51
C VAL A 181 -6.13 0.65 -3.35
N ARG A 182 -6.33 0.31 -4.62
CA ARG A 182 -7.28 1.01 -5.50
C ARG A 182 -8.71 0.92 -4.97
N ALA A 183 -9.20 -0.25 -4.58
CA ALA A 183 -10.57 -0.43 -4.08
C ALA A 183 -10.83 0.44 -2.84
N PHE A 184 -9.94 0.37 -1.85
CA PHE A 184 -10.09 1.06 -0.56
C PHE A 184 -9.90 2.58 -0.64
N TYR A 185 -9.05 3.08 -1.54
CA TYR A 185 -8.81 4.52 -1.64
C TYR A 185 -9.55 5.20 -2.81
N CYS A 186 -9.86 4.51 -3.90
CA CYS A 186 -10.59 5.08 -5.03
C CYS A 186 -12.10 4.82 -4.95
N GLY A 187 -12.52 3.65 -4.45
CA GLY A 187 -13.93 3.25 -4.36
C GLY A 187 -14.68 3.98 -3.24
N ALA A 188 -15.97 4.30 -3.46
CA ALA A 188 -16.80 4.95 -2.45
C ALA A 188 -17.19 4.02 -1.29
N ASP A 189 -17.43 2.74 -1.59
CA ASP A 189 -17.97 1.78 -0.62
C ASP A 189 -16.95 1.32 0.42
N ASP A 190 -15.66 1.32 0.07
CA ASP A 190 -14.60 0.72 0.89
C ASP A 190 -13.83 1.74 1.72
N TYR A 191 -13.77 3.01 1.26
CA TYR A 191 -13.05 4.08 1.95
C TYR A 191 -13.49 4.34 3.40
N PRO A 192 -14.77 4.18 3.80
CA PRO A 192 -15.17 4.34 5.21
C PRO A 192 -14.35 3.49 6.18
N LEU A 193 -13.90 2.28 5.79
CA LEU A 193 -13.04 1.44 6.63
C LEU A 193 -11.65 2.05 6.84
N VAL A 194 -11.08 2.64 5.79
CA VAL A 194 -9.80 3.36 5.84
C VAL A 194 -9.94 4.60 6.72
N HIS A 195 -11.00 5.37 6.51
CA HIS A 195 -11.28 6.56 7.29
C HIS A 195 -11.44 6.21 8.78
N ASP A 196 -12.24 5.20 9.12
CA ASP A 196 -12.44 4.80 10.51
C ASP A 196 -11.15 4.27 11.16
N PHE A 197 -10.26 3.59 10.42
CA PHE A 197 -8.91 3.27 10.92
C PHE A 197 -8.11 4.53 11.30
N ASN A 198 -8.14 5.57 10.46
CA ASN A 198 -7.37 6.81 10.63
C ASN A 198 -7.99 7.84 11.58
N HIS A 199 -9.29 7.75 11.88
CA HIS A 199 -9.98 8.79 12.66
C HIS A 199 -10.80 8.22 13.82
N LYS A 200 -11.20 6.94 13.76
CA LYS A 200 -12.03 6.27 14.78
C LYS A 200 -11.49 4.86 15.11
N PRO A 201 -10.22 4.73 15.54
CA PRO A 201 -9.58 3.43 15.71
C PRO A 201 -10.27 2.45 16.65
N ALA A 202 -11.00 2.96 17.65
CA ALA A 202 -11.77 2.14 18.57
C ALA A 202 -13.00 1.48 17.89
N ALA A 203 -13.48 2.05 16.78
CA ALA A 203 -14.58 1.53 15.99
C ALA A 203 -14.13 0.64 14.83
N PHE A 204 -12.84 0.63 14.50
CA PHE A 204 -12.33 -0.21 13.42
C PHE A 204 -12.36 -1.70 13.81
N ASP A 205 -13.09 -2.49 13.01
CA ASP A 205 -13.20 -3.94 13.18
C ASP A 205 -12.40 -4.68 12.10
N PHE A 206 -11.24 -5.22 12.50
CA PHE A 206 -10.40 -6.02 11.62
C PHE A 206 -11.06 -7.34 11.20
N GLY A 207 -11.94 -7.91 12.03
CA GLY A 207 -12.70 -9.12 11.68
C GLY A 207 -13.70 -8.87 10.56
N ALA A 208 -14.35 -7.70 10.57
CA ALA A 208 -15.22 -7.28 9.48
C ALA A 208 -14.44 -7.11 8.16
N LEU A 209 -13.21 -6.57 8.22
CA LEU A 209 -12.31 -6.49 7.06
C LEU A 209 -11.95 -7.88 6.50
N LEU A 210 -11.57 -8.82 7.37
CA LEU A 210 -11.25 -10.20 6.96
C LEU A 210 -12.45 -10.89 6.29
N LYS A 211 -13.65 -10.71 6.83
CA LYS A 211 -14.89 -11.25 6.24
C LYS A 211 -15.20 -10.62 4.89
N LYS A 212 -15.06 -9.29 4.77
CA LYS A 212 -15.28 -8.57 3.51
C LYS A 212 -14.36 -9.06 2.39
N LEU A 213 -13.14 -9.44 2.74
CA LEU A 213 -12.14 -9.96 1.81
C LEU A 213 -12.17 -11.49 1.65
N ASN A 214 -13.16 -12.18 2.25
CA ASN A 214 -13.29 -13.63 2.24
C ASN A 214 -12.03 -14.39 2.71
N ILE A 215 -11.28 -13.80 3.65
CA ILE A 215 -10.05 -14.41 4.21
C ILE A 215 -10.37 -15.31 5.41
N LEU A 216 -11.50 -15.09 6.07
CA LEU A 216 -12.06 -16.00 7.07
C LEU A 216 -13.35 -16.60 6.51
N ALA A 217 -13.36 -17.94 6.37
CA ALA A 217 -14.57 -18.73 6.20
C ALA A 217 -15.27 -18.94 7.54
#